data_AF-A0A847ISA0-F1
#
_entry.id   AF-A0A847ISA0-F1
#
_cell.length_a   1.000
_cell.length_b   1.000
_cell.length_c   1.000
_cell.angle_alpha   90.00
_cell.angle_beta   90.00
_cell.angle_gamma   90.00
#
_symmetry.space_group_name_H-M   'P 1'
#
loop_
_entity.id
_entity.type
_entity.pdbx_description
1 polymer ?
#
loop_
_entity_poly.entity_id
_entity_poly.type
_entity_poly.pdbx_seq_one_letter_code
_entity_poly.pdbx_strand_id
1 'polypeptide(L)'
;MKGIYSWTLAVIITLAAVFLQRNTGPSHPGKQLMEVNETSFKASFPRSLVRPRNDASSAQLTLELSSIGNAQDRIIGAILYYKRYPGSEDYTAVVPSFSMEKDKLLVNCMVPVQPTAGKISYYLQLLGKDGATANSRVSILRFRDHVPPSVLMLHILLIFFAFLFSNFTGIYALSGNARINRFALVTILILFAGGFILGPLVQKYAFGVWWAGWPLGGDMTDNKTLVAILAWIIAYIMNKIPFSSTRFCRWRRFLYLAAALVTMVAYSIPHSTAGSQYDYQTGTIVTGQENAIEPSHKLQ
;
A
#
# COMPACT_ATOMS: atom_id res chain seq x y z
N MET A 1 32.38 11.20 16.38
CA MET A 1 31.34 12.24 16.49
C MET A 1 30.45 12.33 15.25
N LYS A 2 30.94 12.75 14.06
CA LYS A 2 30.11 12.95 12.85
C LYS A 2 29.24 11.74 12.45
N GLY A 3 29.77 10.51 12.57
CA GLY A 3 28.99 9.30 12.28
C GLY A 3 27.82 9.03 13.24
N ILE A 4 27.96 9.37 14.52
CA ILE A 4 26.90 9.17 15.53
C ILE A 4 25.72 10.12 15.25
N TYR A 5 26.01 11.37 14.90
CA TYR A 5 24.98 12.34 14.50
C TYR A 5 24.26 11.91 13.21
N SER A 6 25.01 11.42 12.21
CA SER A 6 24.40 10.89 10.97
C SER A 6 23.49 9.68 11.24
N TRP A 7 23.89 8.77 12.14
CA TRP A 7 23.05 7.65 12.56
C TRP A 7 21.79 8.11 13.28
N THR A 8 21.94 9.00 14.26
CA THR A 8 20.81 9.53 15.04
C THR A 8 19.79 10.19 14.12
N LEU A 9 20.25 11.05 13.20
CA LEU A 9 19.39 11.72 12.25
C LEU A 9 18.72 10.74 11.27
N ALA A 10 19.46 9.75 10.76
CA ALA A 10 18.91 8.73 9.88
C ALA A 10 17.81 7.91 10.56
N VAL A 11 18.00 7.52 11.82
CA VAL A 11 17.00 6.80 12.62
C VAL A 11 15.74 7.64 12.78
N ILE A 12 15.88 8.92 13.16
CA ILE A 12 14.73 9.83 13.33
C ILE A 12 13.94 9.96 12.02
N ILE A 13 14.62 10.21 10.90
CA ILE A 13 13.99 10.36 9.58
C ILE A 13 13.28 9.06 9.17
N THR A 14 13.95 7.91 9.32
CA THR A 14 13.37 6.60 8.99
C THR A 14 12.13 6.30 9.84
N LEU A 15 12.19 6.52 11.16
CA LEU A 15 11.04 6.27 12.04
C LEU A 15 9.87 7.21 11.74
N ALA A 16 10.15 8.49 11.48
CA ALA A 16 9.12 9.45 11.08
C ALA A 16 8.45 9.03 9.75
N ALA A 17 9.23 8.63 8.75
CA ALA A 17 8.72 8.15 7.46
C ALA A 17 7.86 6.89 7.61
N VAL A 18 8.31 5.89 8.38
CA VAL A 18 7.55 4.66 8.65
C VAL A 18 6.24 4.96 9.37
N PHE A 19 6.24 5.88 10.34
CA PHE A 19 5.02 6.30 11.02
C PHE A 19 4.02 6.96 10.05
N LEU A 20 4.50 7.84 9.18
CA LEU A 20 3.68 8.47 8.15
C LEU A 20 3.11 7.42 7.18
N GLN A 21 3.96 6.54 6.65
CA GLN A 21 3.56 5.47 5.72
C GLN A 21 2.55 4.50 6.33
N ARG A 22 2.73 4.14 7.60
CA ARG A 22 1.78 3.27 8.29
C ARG A 22 0.41 3.93 8.34
N ASN A 23 0.33 5.21 8.65
CA ASN A 23 -0.95 5.92 8.77
C ASN A 23 -1.60 6.26 7.42
N THR A 24 -0.82 6.43 6.34
CA THR A 24 -1.31 6.79 5.00
C THR A 24 -1.38 5.62 4.02
N GLY A 25 -1.03 4.41 4.48
CA GLY A 25 -0.98 3.21 3.63
C GLY A 25 -2.33 2.89 2.97
N PRO A 26 -2.34 2.34 1.75
CA PRO A 26 -3.57 2.07 0.99
C PRO A 26 -4.42 0.94 1.60
N SER A 27 -3.79 0.05 2.35
CA SER A 27 -4.44 -1.03 3.09
C SER A 27 -5.04 -0.57 4.42
N HIS A 28 -4.79 0.68 4.85
CA HIS A 28 -5.44 1.21 6.03
C HIS A 28 -6.95 1.38 5.78
N PRO A 29 -7.81 0.93 6.70
CA PRO A 29 -9.25 1.08 6.56
C PRO A 29 -9.64 2.54 6.33
N GLY A 30 -10.52 2.76 5.34
CA GLY A 30 -11.11 4.07 5.11
C GLY A 30 -12.01 4.43 6.28
N LYS A 31 -11.70 5.54 6.96
CA LYS A 31 -12.56 6.04 8.04
C LYS A 31 -13.58 7.01 7.46
N GLN A 32 -14.85 6.79 7.74
CA GLN A 32 -15.94 7.67 7.32
C GLN A 32 -16.79 8.04 8.53
N LEU A 33 -17.32 9.26 8.53
CA LEU A 33 -18.35 9.67 9.47
C LEU A 33 -19.69 9.52 8.76
N MET A 34 -20.60 8.79 9.39
CA MET A 34 -21.98 8.61 8.94
C MET A 34 -22.89 9.21 9.99
N GLU A 35 -23.83 10.06 9.56
CA GLU A 35 -24.77 10.71 10.47
C GLU A 35 -26.15 10.07 10.30
N VAL A 36 -26.69 9.50 11.39
CA VAL A 36 -28.01 8.88 11.42
C VAL A 36 -28.67 9.29 12.73
N ASN A 37 -29.93 9.75 12.67
CA ASN A 37 -30.70 10.12 13.86
C ASN A 37 -29.89 11.05 14.81
N GLU A 38 -29.38 12.14 14.23
CA GLU A 38 -28.59 13.18 14.90
C GLU A 38 -27.33 12.68 15.63
N THR A 39 -26.86 11.47 15.31
CA THR A 39 -25.65 10.87 15.89
C THR A 39 -24.63 10.54 14.82
N SER A 40 -23.37 10.84 15.12
CA SER A 40 -22.24 10.57 14.25
C SER A 40 -21.61 9.21 14.59
N PHE A 41 -21.56 8.34 13.60
CA PHE A 41 -20.90 7.05 13.64
C PHE A 41 -19.60 7.10 12.86
N LYS A 42 -18.50 6.76 13.51
CA LYS A 42 -17.22 6.56 12.84
C LYS A 42 -17.13 5.12 12.36
N ALA A 43 -17.24 4.95 11.06
CA ALA A 43 -17.21 3.68 10.37
C ALA A 43 -15.82 3.40 9.77
N SER A 44 -15.34 2.17 9.94
CA SER A 44 -14.07 1.68 9.40
C SER A 44 -14.34 0.70 8.26
N PHE A 45 -13.92 1.08 7.04
CA PHE A 45 -14.13 0.31 5.81
C PHE A 45 -12.82 -0.39 5.39
N PRO A 46 -12.70 -1.73 5.53
CA PRO A 46 -11.55 -2.47 5.03
C PRO A 46 -11.34 -2.27 3.54
N ARG A 47 -10.08 -2.07 3.14
CA ARG A 47 -9.68 -1.94 1.72
C ARG A 47 -9.02 -3.20 1.15
N SER A 48 -8.72 -4.17 2.01
CA SER A 48 -8.18 -5.46 1.59
C SER A 48 -8.78 -6.60 2.41
N LEU A 49 -9.07 -7.72 1.75
CA LEU A 49 -9.55 -8.94 2.39
C LEU A 49 -8.71 -10.14 1.96
N VAL A 50 -8.43 -11.04 2.91
CA VAL A 50 -7.72 -12.29 2.63
C VAL A 50 -8.72 -13.33 2.16
N ARG A 51 -8.42 -14.02 1.07
CA ARG A 51 -9.26 -15.11 0.58
C ARG A 51 -9.31 -16.27 1.59
N PRO A 52 -10.49 -16.87 1.82
CA PRO A 52 -10.61 -18.02 2.70
C PRO A 52 -9.86 -19.22 2.09
N ARG A 53 -9.17 -20.00 2.93
CA ARG A 53 -8.35 -21.13 2.50
C ARG A 53 -9.16 -22.37 2.09
N ASN A 54 -10.42 -22.43 2.51
CA ASN A 54 -11.28 -23.62 2.38
C ASN A 54 -12.15 -23.60 1.10
N ASP A 55 -11.74 -22.90 0.05
CA ASP A 55 -12.51 -22.71 -1.18
C ASP A 55 -13.97 -22.26 -0.96
N ALA A 56 -14.21 -21.55 0.15
CA ALA A 56 -15.52 -21.04 0.48
C ALA A 56 -15.98 -20.05 -0.60
N SER A 57 -17.24 -20.16 -1.02
CA SER A 57 -17.84 -19.29 -2.03
C SER A 57 -18.04 -17.84 -1.52
N SER A 58 -17.99 -17.64 -0.21
CA SER A 58 -18.17 -16.34 0.45
C SER A 58 -17.08 -16.07 1.49
N ALA A 59 -16.74 -14.80 1.65
CA ALA A 59 -15.83 -14.31 2.67
C ALA A 59 -16.54 -13.31 3.57
N GLN A 60 -16.20 -13.35 4.85
CA GLN A 60 -16.73 -12.42 5.84
C GLN A 60 -16.01 -11.07 5.75
N LEU A 61 -16.76 -10.03 5.44
CA LEU A 61 -16.35 -8.63 5.52
C LEU A 61 -16.90 -8.04 6.81
N THR A 62 -16.01 -7.58 7.69
CA THR A 62 -16.38 -6.94 8.95
C THR A 62 -16.12 -5.44 8.88
N LEU A 63 -17.16 -4.64 9.15
CA LEU A 63 -17.08 -3.19 9.30
C LEU A 63 -17.18 -2.84 10.78
N GLU A 64 -16.30 -1.95 11.26
CA GLU A 64 -16.36 -1.48 12.64
C GLU A 64 -17.09 -0.14 12.70
N LEU A 65 -18.14 -0.06 13.52
CA LEU A 65 -18.86 1.17 13.84
C LEU A 65 -18.59 1.54 15.29
N SER A 66 -18.06 2.74 15.51
CA SER A 66 -17.95 3.35 16.84
C SER A 66 -18.78 4.62 16.90
N SER A 67 -19.53 4.81 17.99
CA SER A 67 -20.35 6.00 18.22
C SER A 67 -19.94 6.69 19.51
N ILE A 68 -20.20 7.99 19.61
CA ILE A 68 -20.00 8.76 20.83
C ILE A 68 -21.27 8.60 21.67
N GLY A 69 -21.14 7.94 22.84
CA GLY A 69 -22.20 7.79 23.83
C GLY A 69 -23.26 6.73 23.49
N ASN A 70 -22.90 5.45 23.51
CA ASN A 70 -23.79 4.26 23.43
C ASN A 70 -25.00 4.37 22.46
N ALA A 71 -24.89 5.13 21.38
CA ALA A 71 -26.00 5.38 20.46
C ALA A 71 -26.22 4.24 19.45
N GLN A 72 -25.68 3.05 19.71
CA GLN A 72 -25.84 1.85 18.88
C GLN A 72 -27.32 1.42 18.84
N ASP A 73 -28.06 1.65 19.91
CA ASP A 73 -29.49 1.41 20.01
C ASP A 73 -30.33 2.30 19.08
N ARG A 74 -29.74 3.33 18.44
CA ARG A 74 -30.43 4.18 17.47
C ARG A 74 -30.47 3.58 16.07
N ILE A 75 -29.70 2.52 15.82
CA ILE A 75 -29.69 1.81 14.54
C ILE A 75 -30.68 0.64 14.61
N ILE A 76 -31.58 0.54 13.63
CA ILE A 76 -32.50 -0.60 13.45
C ILE A 76 -31.84 -1.69 12.61
N GLY A 77 -31.03 -1.28 11.63
CA GLY A 77 -30.35 -2.20 10.75
C GLY A 77 -29.39 -1.50 9.82
N ALA A 78 -28.79 -2.29 8.94
CA ALA A 78 -27.90 -1.80 7.91
C ALA A 78 -28.08 -2.69 6.68
N ILE A 79 -27.74 -2.16 5.51
CA ILE A 79 -27.72 -2.92 4.25
C ILE A 79 -26.38 -2.64 3.59
N LEU A 80 -25.66 -3.69 3.23
CA LEU A 80 -24.44 -3.58 2.46
C LEU A 80 -24.77 -3.73 0.99
N TYR A 81 -24.41 -2.74 0.19
CA TYR A 81 -24.52 -2.81 -1.26
C TYR A 81 -23.14 -3.05 -1.84
N TYR A 82 -22.98 -4.08 -2.66
CA TYR A 82 -21.71 -4.38 -3.31
C TYR A 82 -21.89 -4.71 -4.80
N LYS A 83 -20.84 -4.48 -5.58
CA LYS A 83 -20.75 -4.92 -6.99
C LYS A 83 -19.30 -5.21 -7.37
N ARG A 84 -19.11 -6.00 -8.43
CA ARG A 84 -17.77 -6.29 -8.97
C ARG A 84 -17.14 -5.02 -9.57
N TYR A 85 -15.82 -4.89 -9.42
CA TYR A 85 -15.05 -3.81 -10.00
C TYR A 85 -13.87 -4.37 -10.80
N PRO A 86 -13.69 -3.99 -12.07
CA PRO A 86 -14.52 -3.07 -12.86
C PRO A 86 -15.81 -3.73 -13.37
N GLY A 87 -16.91 -2.98 -13.40
CA GLY A 87 -18.21 -3.51 -13.83
C GLY A 87 -19.34 -2.46 -13.76
N SER A 88 -20.23 -2.52 -14.74
CA SER A 88 -21.45 -1.70 -14.82
C SER A 88 -22.69 -2.40 -14.24
N GLU A 89 -22.52 -3.59 -13.65
CA GLU A 89 -23.59 -4.30 -12.97
C GLU A 89 -24.19 -3.47 -11.82
N ASP A 90 -25.48 -3.69 -11.56
CA ASP A 90 -26.19 -3.09 -10.44
C ASP A 90 -25.67 -3.62 -9.10
N TYR A 91 -25.84 -2.80 -8.06
CA TYR A 91 -25.44 -3.19 -6.71
C TYR A 91 -26.34 -4.30 -6.16
N THR A 92 -25.72 -5.37 -5.69
CA THR A 92 -26.40 -6.43 -4.94
C THR A 92 -26.47 -6.03 -3.46
N ALA A 93 -27.66 -6.13 -2.87
CA ALA A 93 -27.89 -5.85 -1.46
C ALA A 93 -27.69 -7.11 -0.61
N VAL A 94 -26.98 -6.99 0.51
CA VAL A 94 -26.80 -8.04 1.51
C VAL A 94 -27.15 -7.49 2.88
N VAL A 95 -27.96 -8.27 3.61
CA VAL A 95 -28.29 -7.98 5.00
C VAL A 95 -27.13 -8.46 5.89
N PRO A 96 -26.49 -7.57 6.66
CA PRO A 96 -25.45 -7.92 7.59
C PRO A 96 -25.98 -8.59 8.85
N SER A 97 -25.10 -9.32 9.52
CA SER A 97 -25.26 -9.72 10.92
C SER A 97 -24.51 -8.75 11.82
N PHE A 98 -25.03 -8.53 13.02
CA PHE A 98 -24.42 -7.63 14.01
C PHE A 98 -23.80 -8.44 15.14
N SER A 99 -22.63 -8.02 15.57
CA SER A 99 -21.99 -8.53 16.78
C SER A 99 -21.35 -7.38 17.55
N MET A 100 -21.28 -7.52 18.87
CA MET A 100 -20.68 -6.52 19.73
C MET A 100 -19.31 -7.00 20.20
N GLU A 101 -18.29 -6.17 20.02
CA GLU A 101 -16.96 -6.40 20.58
C GLU A 101 -16.54 -5.16 21.38
N LYS A 102 -16.60 -5.28 22.72
CA LYS A 102 -16.41 -4.14 23.64
C LYS A 102 -17.39 -3.01 23.31
N ASP A 103 -16.90 -1.79 23.08
CA ASP A 103 -17.70 -0.61 22.74
C ASP A 103 -17.89 -0.42 21.21
N LYS A 104 -17.55 -1.44 20.40
CA LYS A 104 -17.67 -1.38 18.95
C LYS A 104 -18.75 -2.32 18.45
N LEU A 105 -19.59 -1.79 17.56
CA LEU A 105 -20.55 -2.57 16.81
C LEU A 105 -19.87 -3.09 15.54
N LEU A 106 -19.79 -4.40 15.41
CA LEU A 106 -19.25 -5.09 14.24
C LEU A 106 -20.40 -5.47 13.31
N VAL A 107 -20.32 -5.01 12.06
CA VAL A 107 -21.25 -5.33 10.99
C VAL A 107 -20.58 -6.37 10.09
N ASN A 108 -21.05 -7.60 10.15
CA ASN A 108 -20.50 -8.74 9.44
C ASN A 108 -21.36 -9.08 8.21
N CYS A 109 -20.76 -8.98 7.03
CA CYS A 109 -21.41 -9.29 5.76
C CYS A 109 -20.71 -10.45 5.07
N MET A 110 -21.47 -11.37 4.49
CA MET A 110 -20.91 -12.39 3.60
C MET A 110 -20.89 -11.85 2.18
N VAL A 111 -19.72 -11.75 1.58
CA VAL A 111 -19.51 -11.22 0.22
C VAL A 111 -18.90 -12.34 -0.65
N PRO A 112 -19.31 -12.50 -1.92
CA PRO A 112 -18.75 -13.54 -2.78
C PRO A 112 -17.25 -13.37 -2.96
N VAL A 113 -16.51 -14.48 -2.78
CA VAL A 113 -15.06 -14.49 -2.97
C VAL A 113 -14.73 -14.15 -4.42
N GLN A 114 -13.81 -13.20 -4.62
CA GLN A 114 -13.26 -12.91 -5.93
C GLN A 114 -11.94 -13.65 -6.15
N PRO A 115 -11.56 -13.87 -7.42
CA PRO A 115 -10.21 -14.32 -7.76
C PRO A 115 -9.15 -13.34 -7.21
N THR A 116 -7.91 -13.83 -7.17
CA THR A 116 -6.77 -13.06 -6.68
C THR A 116 -6.61 -11.73 -7.43
N ALA A 117 -6.37 -10.63 -6.71
CA ALA A 117 -6.36 -9.25 -7.23
C ALA A 117 -7.74 -8.74 -7.75
N GLY A 118 -8.80 -9.53 -7.60
CA GLY A 118 -10.18 -9.11 -7.84
C GLY A 118 -10.60 -8.01 -6.87
N LYS A 119 -11.42 -7.08 -7.38
CA LYS A 119 -11.93 -5.94 -6.61
C LYS A 119 -13.45 -5.94 -6.57
N ILE A 120 -14.00 -5.45 -5.47
CA ILE A 120 -15.43 -5.17 -5.28
C ILE A 120 -15.55 -3.73 -4.81
N SER A 121 -16.49 -2.98 -5.38
CA SER A 121 -16.90 -1.69 -4.83
C SER A 121 -18.14 -1.89 -3.96
N TYR A 122 -18.14 -1.29 -2.78
CA TYR A 122 -19.22 -1.47 -1.82
C TYR A 122 -19.47 -0.19 -1.00
N TYR A 123 -20.69 -0.04 -0.50
CA TYR A 123 -21.07 1.00 0.44
C TYR A 123 -22.07 0.46 1.45
N LEU A 124 -22.16 1.10 2.61
CA LEU A 124 -23.06 0.74 3.69
C LEU A 124 -24.19 1.76 3.76
N GLN A 125 -25.42 1.29 3.83
CA GLN A 125 -26.59 2.08 4.19
C GLN A 125 -26.97 1.74 5.63
N LEU A 126 -27.05 2.75 6.50
CA LEU A 126 -27.55 2.60 7.86
C LEU A 126 -29.03 3.02 7.93
N LEU A 127 -29.81 2.29 8.70
CA LEU A 127 -31.24 2.53 8.96
C LEU A 127 -31.42 2.91 10.43
N GLY A 128 -31.90 4.12 10.69
CA GLY A 128 -32.17 4.60 12.04
C GLY A 128 -33.58 4.27 12.55
N LYS A 129 -33.71 4.24 13.89
CA LYS A 129 -34.86 4.74 14.67
C LYS A 129 -36.14 5.10 13.90
N ASP A 130 -36.02 6.30 13.33
CA ASP A 130 -37.13 7.13 12.89
C ASP A 130 -37.33 7.01 11.37
N GLY A 131 -36.77 5.97 10.76
CA GLY A 131 -36.80 5.75 9.31
C GLY A 131 -35.74 6.54 8.52
N ALA A 132 -34.90 7.34 9.20
CA ALA A 132 -33.79 8.03 8.54
C ALA A 132 -32.77 7.03 7.97
N THR A 133 -32.26 7.32 6.76
CA THR A 133 -31.23 6.50 6.13
C THR A 133 -29.98 7.32 5.83
N ALA A 134 -28.80 6.72 6.01
CA ALA A 134 -27.54 7.34 5.65
C ALA A 134 -26.66 6.39 4.84
N ASN A 135 -26.20 6.88 3.69
CA ASN A 135 -25.32 6.14 2.79
C ASN A 135 -23.86 6.55 3.02
N SER A 136 -22.98 5.56 3.11
CA SER A 136 -21.55 5.78 3.14
C SER A 136 -21.03 6.13 1.74
N ARG A 137 -19.82 6.69 1.67
CA ARG A 137 -19.10 6.79 0.40
C ARG A 137 -18.67 5.40 -0.06
N VAL A 138 -18.66 5.20 -1.38
CA VAL A 138 -18.21 3.95 -2.00
C VAL A 138 -16.75 3.69 -1.65
N SER A 139 -16.48 2.47 -1.19
CA SER A 139 -15.15 1.96 -0.89
C SER A 139 -14.81 0.80 -1.81
N ILE A 140 -13.53 0.66 -2.16
CA ILE A 140 -13.05 -0.44 -3.00
C ILE A 140 -12.30 -1.44 -2.11
N LEU A 141 -12.76 -2.69 -2.13
CA LEU A 141 -12.13 -3.83 -1.48
C LEU A 141 -11.32 -4.62 -2.51
N ARG A 142 -10.07 -4.95 -2.19
CA ARG A 142 -9.25 -5.86 -3.00
C ARG A 142 -9.02 -7.20 -2.30
N PHE A 143 -9.22 -8.30 -3.01
CA PHE A 143 -8.92 -9.64 -2.53
C PHE A 143 -7.44 -9.97 -2.73
N ARG A 144 -6.82 -10.54 -1.69
CA ARG A 144 -5.44 -11.03 -1.72
C ARG A 144 -5.36 -12.44 -1.15
N ASP A 145 -4.36 -13.18 -1.58
CA ASP A 145 -4.06 -14.48 -1.00
C ASP A 145 -3.24 -14.36 0.30
N HIS A 146 -3.12 -15.48 1.00
CA HIS A 146 -2.34 -15.56 2.22
C HIS A 146 -0.84 -15.47 1.89
N VAL A 147 -0.16 -14.51 2.52
CA VAL A 147 1.30 -14.39 2.44
C VAL A 147 1.90 -14.98 3.71
N PRO A 148 2.87 -15.90 3.62
CA PRO A 148 3.58 -16.42 4.78
C PRO A 148 4.12 -15.29 5.66
N PRO A 149 3.79 -15.27 6.97
CA PRO A 149 4.20 -14.19 7.86
C PRO A 149 5.72 -14.01 7.94
N SER A 150 6.48 -15.11 7.85
CA SER A 150 7.96 -15.08 7.85
C SER A 150 8.53 -14.32 6.65
N VAL A 151 7.99 -14.57 5.45
CA VAL A 151 8.42 -13.89 4.21
C VAL A 151 8.07 -12.41 4.27
N LEU A 152 6.85 -12.08 4.70
CA LEU A 152 6.42 -10.69 4.83
C LEU A 152 7.26 -9.93 5.88
N MET A 153 7.52 -10.55 7.04
CA MET A 153 8.35 -9.96 8.09
C MET A 153 9.77 -9.72 7.61
N LEU A 154 10.38 -10.70 6.95
CA LEU A 154 11.74 -10.57 6.42
C LEU A 154 11.81 -9.47 5.35
N HIS A 155 10.82 -9.40 4.45
CA HIS A 155 10.71 -8.34 3.45
C HIS A 155 10.67 -6.94 4.09
N ILE A 156 9.75 -6.72 5.04
CA ILE A 156 9.60 -5.43 5.74
C ILE A 156 10.89 -5.05 6.45
N LEU A 157 11.54 -6.01 7.11
CA LEU A 157 12.80 -5.79 7.83
C LEU A 157 13.93 -5.38 6.88
N LEU A 158 14.08 -6.04 5.73
CA LEU A 158 15.09 -5.65 4.74
C LEU A 158 14.80 -4.27 4.15
N ILE A 159 13.56 -3.95 3.79
CA ILE A 159 13.21 -2.62 3.27
C ILE A 159 13.45 -1.53 4.33
N PHE A 160 13.10 -1.79 5.59
CA PHE A 160 13.38 -0.89 6.70
C PHE A 160 14.88 -0.61 6.84
N PHE A 161 15.71 -1.66 6.84
CA PHE A 161 17.16 -1.49 6.93
C PHE A 161 17.73 -0.82 5.67
N ALA A 162 17.25 -1.17 4.47
CA ALA A 162 17.66 -0.49 3.24
C ALA A 162 17.37 1.02 3.33
N PHE A 163 16.20 1.40 3.85
CA PHE A 163 15.83 2.79 4.03
C PHE A 163 16.71 3.52 5.06
N LEU A 164 16.97 2.86 6.20
CA LEU A 164 17.86 3.37 7.24
C LEU A 164 19.30 3.58 6.73
N PHE A 165 19.87 2.58 6.05
CA PHE A 165 21.21 2.66 5.48
C PHE A 165 21.29 3.67 4.32
N SER A 166 20.21 3.81 3.55
CA SER A 166 20.06 4.85 2.52
C SER A 166 20.17 6.26 3.13
N ASN A 167 19.35 6.56 4.14
CA ASN A 167 19.36 7.85 4.84
C ASN A 167 20.70 8.12 5.51
N PHE A 168 21.27 7.12 6.20
CA PHE A 168 22.58 7.21 6.82
C PHE A 168 23.67 7.54 5.78
N THR A 169 23.72 6.79 4.68
CA THR A 169 24.75 6.98 3.64
C THR A 169 24.61 8.34 2.96
N GLY A 170 23.39 8.79 2.68
CA GLY A 170 23.12 10.12 2.11
C GLY A 170 23.58 11.26 3.03
N ILE A 171 23.24 11.22 4.32
CA ILE A 171 23.66 12.23 5.30
C ILE A 171 25.18 12.17 5.53
N TYR A 172 25.72 10.95 5.63
CA TYR A 172 27.15 10.75 5.87
C TYR A 172 28.01 11.22 4.70
N ALA A 173 27.46 11.34 3.49
CA ALA A 173 28.14 11.94 2.34
C ALA A 173 28.62 13.36 2.60
N LEU A 174 27.89 14.14 3.39
CA LEU A 174 28.26 15.50 3.78
C LEU A 174 29.58 15.52 4.59
N SER A 175 29.84 14.46 5.34
CA SER A 175 31.03 14.34 6.20
C SER A 175 32.33 14.04 5.44
N GLY A 176 32.26 13.65 4.16
CA GLY A 176 33.45 13.52 3.29
C GLY A 176 34.41 12.36 3.62
N ASN A 177 33.92 11.30 4.26
CA ASN A 177 34.77 10.18 4.69
C ASN A 177 34.91 9.10 3.60
N ALA A 178 36.11 8.54 3.44
CA ALA A 178 36.44 7.53 2.42
C ALA A 178 35.68 6.20 2.58
N ARG A 179 35.16 5.88 3.77
CA ARG A 179 34.43 4.62 4.03
C ARG A 179 32.99 4.58 3.50
N ILE A 180 32.50 5.67 2.93
CA ILE A 180 31.11 5.79 2.46
C ILE A 180 30.72 4.73 1.41
N ASN A 181 31.65 4.33 0.54
CA ASN A 181 31.38 3.35 -0.51
C ASN A 181 30.97 1.97 0.04
N ARG A 182 31.44 1.60 1.23
CA ARG A 182 31.04 0.34 1.87
C ARG A 182 29.58 0.40 2.31
N PHE A 183 29.14 1.52 2.89
CA PHE A 183 27.75 1.71 3.29
C PHE A 183 26.82 1.78 2.07
N ALA A 184 27.24 2.45 0.99
CA ALA A 184 26.47 2.45 -0.26
C ALA A 184 26.29 1.04 -0.84
N LEU A 185 27.34 0.22 -0.84
CA LEU A 185 27.25 -1.19 -1.28
C LEU A 185 26.29 -1.99 -0.40
N VAL A 186 26.36 -1.82 0.92
CA VAL A 186 25.42 -2.47 1.86
C VAL A 186 23.98 -2.04 1.58
N THR A 187 23.73 -0.75 1.34
CA THR A 187 22.41 -0.24 0.94
C THR A 187 21.93 -0.93 -0.34
N ILE A 188 22.76 -1.03 -1.37
CA ILE A 188 22.42 -1.70 -2.63
C ILE A 188 22.06 -3.16 -2.40
N LEU A 189 22.88 -3.90 -1.64
CA LEU A 189 22.64 -5.33 -1.40
C LEU A 189 21.34 -5.57 -0.61
N ILE A 190 21.10 -4.81 0.45
CA ILE A 190 19.90 -4.95 1.27
C ILE A 190 18.66 -4.51 0.46
N LEU A 191 18.75 -3.41 -0.28
CA LEU A 191 17.66 -2.92 -1.13
C LEU A 191 17.34 -3.91 -2.25
N PHE A 192 18.35 -4.54 -2.85
CA PHE A 192 18.16 -5.58 -3.86
C PHE A 192 17.51 -6.83 -3.27
N ALA A 193 17.99 -7.32 -2.12
CA ALA A 193 17.40 -8.48 -1.46
C ALA A 193 15.96 -8.21 -0.98
N GLY A 194 15.70 -7.05 -0.38
CA GLY A 194 14.36 -6.67 0.05
C GLY A 194 13.42 -6.39 -1.13
N GLY A 195 13.90 -5.65 -2.12
CA GLY A 195 13.11 -5.12 -3.24
C GLY A 195 12.91 -6.11 -4.39
N PHE A 196 13.98 -6.69 -4.93
CA PHE A 196 13.91 -7.58 -6.12
C PHE A 196 13.81 -9.06 -5.80
N ILE A 197 14.20 -9.51 -4.60
CA ILE A 197 14.06 -10.92 -4.23
C ILE A 197 12.78 -11.10 -3.42
N LEU A 198 12.70 -10.45 -2.26
CA LEU A 198 11.56 -10.64 -1.36
C LEU A 198 10.30 -9.88 -1.79
N GLY A 199 10.40 -8.74 -2.47
CA GLY A 199 9.25 -8.00 -3.00
C GLY A 199 8.42 -8.85 -3.97
N PRO A 200 9.02 -9.31 -5.08
CA PRO A 200 8.46 -10.30 -6.00
C PRO A 200 7.88 -11.54 -5.34
N LEU A 201 8.58 -12.06 -4.34
CA LEU A 201 8.12 -13.24 -3.62
C LEU A 201 6.83 -12.96 -2.84
N VAL A 202 6.76 -11.83 -2.12
CA VAL A 202 5.54 -11.38 -1.44
C VAL A 202 4.41 -11.15 -2.43
N GLN A 203 4.71 -10.55 -3.58
CA GLN A 203 3.74 -10.31 -4.65
C GLN A 203 3.23 -11.61 -5.27
N LYS A 204 4.11 -12.61 -5.44
CA LYS A 204 3.73 -13.93 -5.94
C LYS A 204 2.77 -14.62 -4.98
N TYR A 205 3.02 -14.54 -3.68
CA TYR A 205 2.11 -15.08 -2.67
C TYR A 205 0.80 -14.31 -2.56
N ALA A 206 0.81 -12.99 -2.71
CA ALA A 206 -0.38 -12.16 -2.52
C ALA A 206 -1.28 -12.11 -3.77
N PHE A 207 -0.67 -12.07 -4.95
CA PHE A 207 -1.30 -11.77 -6.23
C PHE A 207 -0.98 -12.74 -7.36
N GLY A 208 -0.15 -13.76 -7.14
CA GLY A 208 0.20 -14.73 -8.19
C GLY A 208 1.18 -14.22 -9.26
N VAL A 209 1.63 -12.96 -9.17
CA VAL A 209 2.56 -12.31 -10.13
C VAL A 209 3.94 -12.16 -9.50
N TRP A 210 5.01 -12.46 -10.25
CA TRP A 210 6.38 -12.30 -9.76
C TRP A 210 6.86 -10.85 -9.84
N TRP A 211 6.64 -10.16 -10.95
CA TRP A 211 7.02 -8.76 -11.12
C TRP A 211 5.96 -8.06 -11.96
N ALA A 212 5.38 -6.98 -11.43
CA ALA A 212 4.37 -6.17 -12.11
C ALA A 212 4.94 -4.84 -12.61
N GLY A 213 6.22 -4.54 -12.36
CA GLY A 213 6.90 -3.35 -12.85
C GLY A 213 7.45 -3.50 -14.26
N TRP A 214 8.02 -2.41 -14.77
CA TRP A 214 8.71 -2.35 -16.04
C TRP A 214 9.89 -3.33 -16.06
N PRO A 215 10.15 -4.03 -17.19
CA PRO A 215 9.48 -3.92 -18.48
C PRO A 215 8.22 -4.79 -18.64
N LEU A 216 7.89 -5.62 -17.67
CA LEU A 216 6.83 -6.64 -17.78
C LEU A 216 5.43 -6.12 -17.44
N GLY A 217 5.33 -4.98 -16.73
CA GLY A 217 4.06 -4.37 -16.35
C GLY A 217 4.20 -2.90 -15.94
N GLY A 218 3.10 -2.32 -15.46
CA GLY A 218 3.00 -0.90 -15.09
C GLY A 218 2.80 -0.61 -13.60
N ASP A 219 3.06 -1.56 -12.69
CA ASP A 219 2.88 -1.30 -11.26
C ASP A 219 3.87 -0.25 -10.75
N MET A 220 3.29 0.78 -10.16
CA MET A 220 4.01 1.92 -9.60
C MET A 220 4.95 1.50 -8.46
N THR A 221 4.57 0.48 -7.67
CA THR A 221 5.37 0.02 -6.51
C THR A 221 6.68 -0.61 -6.94
N ASP A 222 6.62 -1.51 -7.93
CA ASP A 222 7.79 -2.18 -8.49
C ASP A 222 8.68 -1.17 -9.23
N ASN A 223 8.10 -0.25 -9.99
CA ASN A 223 8.83 0.80 -10.71
C ASN A 223 9.60 1.75 -9.79
N LYS A 224 9.00 2.18 -8.68
CA LYS A 224 9.67 3.03 -7.68
C LYS A 224 10.89 2.32 -7.09
N THR A 225 10.77 1.03 -6.80
CA THR A 225 11.86 0.21 -6.25
C THR A 225 12.99 0.04 -7.26
N LEU A 226 12.66 -0.20 -8.54
CA LEU A 226 13.62 -0.24 -9.64
C LEU A 226 14.39 1.09 -9.77
N VAL A 227 13.68 2.22 -9.80
CA VAL A 227 14.30 3.56 -9.88
C VAL A 227 15.23 3.82 -8.71
N ALA A 228 14.83 3.47 -7.48
CA ALA A 228 15.68 3.63 -6.30
C ALA A 228 16.98 2.82 -6.41
N ILE A 229 16.89 1.55 -6.84
CA ILE A 229 18.08 0.68 -6.99
C ILE A 229 19.00 1.18 -8.10
N LEU A 230 18.45 1.58 -9.25
CA LEU A 230 19.24 2.14 -10.35
C LEU A 230 19.96 3.42 -9.92
N ALA A 231 19.29 4.32 -9.19
CA ALA A 231 19.91 5.52 -8.65
C ALA A 231 21.10 5.20 -7.73
N TRP A 232 20.97 4.18 -6.87
CA TRP A 232 22.06 3.73 -6.00
C TRP A 232 23.22 3.09 -6.77
N ILE A 233 22.93 2.23 -7.75
CA ILE A 233 23.95 1.59 -8.60
C ILE A 233 24.74 2.66 -9.37
N ILE A 234 24.04 3.61 -10.01
CA ILE A 234 24.66 4.72 -10.74
C ILE A 234 25.52 5.55 -9.79
N ALA A 235 24.99 5.93 -8.62
CA ALA A 235 25.75 6.69 -7.62
C ALA A 235 27.01 5.94 -7.16
N TYR A 236 26.94 4.62 -6.97
CA TYR A 236 28.08 3.80 -6.57
C TYR A 236 29.14 3.67 -7.68
N ILE A 237 28.73 3.39 -8.91
CA ILE A 237 29.63 3.27 -10.07
C ILE A 237 30.34 4.61 -10.34
N MET A 238 29.59 5.72 -10.39
CA MET A 238 30.17 7.06 -10.59
C MET A 238 31.13 7.48 -9.48
N ASN A 239 30.94 6.98 -8.25
CA ASN A 239 31.89 7.22 -7.15
C ASN A 239 33.14 6.34 -7.20
N LYS A 240 33.10 5.22 -7.93
CA LYS A 240 34.21 4.28 -8.13
C LYS A 240 35.10 4.63 -9.32
N ILE A 241 34.54 5.20 -10.39
CA ILE A 241 35.29 5.55 -11.59
C ILE A 241 36.28 6.69 -11.29
N PRO A 242 37.58 6.53 -11.58
CA PRO A 242 38.56 7.61 -11.48
C PRO A 242 38.35 8.60 -12.64
N PHE A 243 37.81 9.77 -12.33
CA PHE A 243 37.68 10.86 -13.31
C PHE A 243 38.86 11.83 -13.20
N SER A 244 39.37 12.28 -14.35
CA SER A 244 40.51 13.22 -14.48
C SER A 244 40.24 14.60 -13.85
N SER A 245 38.97 15.01 -13.72
CA SER A 245 38.60 16.30 -13.14
C SER A 245 38.52 16.27 -11.60
N THR A 246 39.40 17.02 -10.94
CA THR A 246 39.46 17.18 -9.47
C THR A 246 38.21 17.79 -8.86
N ARG A 247 37.51 18.70 -9.58
CA ARG A 247 36.22 19.28 -9.12
C ARG A 247 35.11 18.22 -9.08
N PHE A 248 35.03 17.36 -10.10
CA PHE A 248 34.04 16.30 -10.17
C PHE A 248 34.27 15.23 -9.09
N CYS A 249 35.54 14.93 -8.79
CA CYS A 249 35.95 14.03 -7.71
C CYS A 249 35.49 14.48 -6.30
N ARG A 250 35.24 15.78 -6.08
CA ARG A 250 34.71 16.30 -4.80
C ARG A 250 33.19 16.31 -4.73
N TRP A 251 32.52 16.44 -5.88
CA TRP A 251 31.05 16.51 -5.99
C TRP A 251 30.37 15.15 -6.04
N ARG A 252 31.04 14.11 -6.56
CA ARG A 252 30.50 12.74 -6.68
C ARG A 252 29.88 12.17 -5.40
N ARG A 253 30.37 12.55 -4.21
CA ARG A 253 29.81 12.09 -2.94
C ARG A 253 28.34 12.52 -2.75
N PHE A 254 27.95 13.67 -3.31
CA PHE A 254 26.57 14.16 -3.24
C PHE A 254 25.61 13.32 -4.11
N LEU A 255 26.11 12.46 -5.00
CA LEU A 255 25.26 11.48 -5.69
C LEU A 255 24.62 10.49 -4.72
N TYR A 256 25.28 10.16 -3.60
CA TYR A 256 24.66 9.34 -2.55
C TYR A 256 23.55 10.09 -1.80
N LEU A 257 23.68 11.41 -1.63
CA LEU A 257 22.61 12.23 -1.09
C LEU A 257 21.42 12.28 -2.06
N ALA A 258 21.69 12.46 -3.36
CA ALA A 258 20.66 12.42 -4.39
C ALA A 258 19.94 11.05 -4.44
N ALA A 259 20.69 9.94 -4.41
CA ALA A 259 20.12 8.58 -4.38
C ALA A 259 19.28 8.34 -3.11
N ALA A 260 19.73 8.84 -1.95
CA ALA A 260 18.95 8.77 -0.72
C ALA A 260 17.65 9.58 -0.81
N LEU A 261 17.67 10.76 -1.41
CA LEU A 261 16.47 11.57 -1.67
C LEU A 261 15.52 10.88 -2.65
N VAL A 262 16.02 10.30 -3.73
CA VAL A 262 15.21 9.50 -4.68
C VAL A 262 14.53 8.34 -3.94
N THR A 263 15.27 7.64 -3.09
CA THR A 263 14.74 6.54 -2.27
C THR A 263 13.67 7.06 -1.31
N MET A 264 13.92 8.18 -0.63
CA MET A 264 12.96 8.83 0.27
C MET A 264 11.68 9.21 -0.44
N VAL A 265 11.76 9.83 -1.62
CA VAL A 265 10.58 10.18 -2.43
C VAL A 265 9.86 8.91 -2.89
N ALA A 266 10.57 7.94 -3.43
CA ALA A 266 10.01 6.68 -3.91
C ALA A 266 9.17 5.97 -2.84
N TYR A 267 9.69 5.85 -1.62
CA TYR A 267 8.99 5.21 -0.51
C TYR A 267 7.98 6.13 0.20
N SER A 268 8.07 7.46 0.04
CA SER A 268 7.08 8.38 0.62
C SER A 268 5.78 8.45 -0.18
N ILE A 269 5.83 8.19 -1.49
CA ILE A 269 4.62 8.16 -2.32
C ILE A 269 3.82 6.90 -1.95
N PRO A 270 2.56 7.04 -1.47
CA PRO A 270 1.74 5.91 -1.06
C PRO A 270 1.69 4.82 -2.14
N HIS A 271 1.80 3.57 -1.72
CA HIS A 271 1.48 2.44 -2.58
C HIS A 271 0.02 2.56 -3.04
N SER A 272 -0.32 2.10 -4.24
CA SER A 272 -1.72 2.00 -4.73
C SER A 272 -2.37 3.25 -5.33
N THR A 273 -1.75 3.84 -6.36
CA THR A 273 -2.54 4.47 -7.44
C THR A 273 -2.69 3.57 -8.68
N ALA A 274 -1.82 2.56 -8.87
CA ALA A 274 -1.83 1.70 -10.06
C ALA A 274 -1.31 0.26 -9.79
N GLY A 275 -1.88 -0.46 -8.82
CA GLY A 275 -1.51 -1.85 -8.52
C GLY A 275 -2.19 -2.88 -9.43
N SER A 276 -1.83 -4.17 -9.28
CA SER A 276 -2.44 -5.28 -10.03
C SER A 276 -3.97 -5.33 -9.88
N GLN A 277 -4.63 -5.67 -10.98
CA GLN A 277 -6.08 -5.78 -11.10
C GLN A 277 -6.44 -7.03 -11.87
N TYR A 278 -7.43 -7.77 -11.37
CA TYR A 278 -8.02 -8.88 -12.12
C TYR A 278 -8.90 -8.32 -13.24
N ASP A 279 -8.65 -8.77 -14.46
CA ASP A 279 -9.51 -8.51 -15.60
C ASP A 279 -10.47 -9.69 -15.78
N TYR A 280 -11.77 -9.40 -15.61
CA TYR A 280 -12.83 -10.39 -15.72
C TYR A 280 -13.12 -10.79 -17.18
N GLN A 281 -12.69 -10.01 -18.18
CA GLN A 281 -12.88 -10.35 -19.59
C GLN A 281 -11.85 -11.36 -20.08
N THR A 282 -10.58 -11.19 -19.69
CA THR A 282 -9.49 -12.09 -20.08
C THR A 282 -9.24 -13.21 -19.08
N GLY A 283 -9.73 -13.09 -17.85
CA GLY A 283 -9.44 -14.02 -16.76
C GLY A 283 -7.99 -13.93 -16.26
N THR A 284 -7.29 -12.84 -16.58
CA THR A 284 -5.87 -12.65 -16.24
C THR A 284 -5.66 -11.45 -15.32
N ILE A 285 -4.51 -11.41 -14.66
CA ILE A 285 -4.13 -10.31 -13.77
C ILE A 285 -3.34 -9.30 -14.60
N VAL A 286 -3.94 -8.12 -14.81
CA VAL A 286 -3.32 -7.00 -15.52
C VAL A 286 -2.66 -6.06 -14.51
N THR A 287 -1.55 -5.44 -14.89
CA THR A 287 -0.70 -4.64 -14.01
C THR A 287 -0.47 -3.24 -14.57
N GLY A 288 -0.90 -2.20 -13.84
CA GLY A 288 -0.83 -0.81 -14.27
C GLY A 288 -2.17 -0.25 -14.76
N GLN A 289 -2.25 1.07 -14.96
CA GLN A 289 -3.39 1.73 -15.58
C GLN A 289 -3.36 1.51 -17.09
N GLU A 290 -3.82 0.35 -17.53
CA GLU A 290 -4.15 0.14 -18.94
C GLU A 290 -5.59 -0.33 -18.98
N ASN A 291 -6.50 0.65 -18.88
CA ASN A 291 -7.90 0.65 -19.33
C ASN A 291 -8.63 1.88 -18.75
N ALA A 292 -8.18 3.06 -19.17
CA ALA A 292 -9.01 4.26 -19.27
C ALA A 292 -9.18 4.57 -20.76
N ILE A 293 -9.71 3.62 -21.53
CA ILE A 293 -10.31 3.92 -22.82
C ILE A 293 -11.81 3.77 -22.58
N GLU A 294 -12.43 4.84 -22.09
CA GLU A 294 -13.83 5.08 -22.39
C GLU A 294 -13.94 5.13 -23.92
N PRO A 295 -14.77 4.31 -24.58
CA PRO A 295 -15.16 4.62 -25.94
C PRO A 295 -15.95 5.93 -25.85
N SER A 296 -15.31 7.01 -26.29
CA SER A 296 -15.96 8.29 -26.54
C SER A 296 -17.22 8.04 -27.35
N HIS A 297 -18.38 8.25 -26.73
CA HIS A 297 -19.66 8.26 -27.41
C HIS A 297 -19.60 9.41 -28.44
N LYS A 298 -19.33 9.07 -29.71
CA LYS A 298 -19.64 9.98 -30.82
C LYS A 298 -21.16 10.02 -30.92
N LEU A 299 -21.72 11.13 -30.49
CA LEU A 299 -23.04 11.58 -30.91
C LEU A 299 -23.01 11.74 -32.44
N GLN A 300 -23.86 10.99 -33.12
CA GLN A 300 -24.49 11.35 -34.38
C GLN A 300 -26.00 11.25 -34.17
#